data_AF-A0A4Y2GLD1-F1
#
_entry.id   AF-A0A4Y2GLD1-F1
#
_cell.length_a   1.000
_cell.length_b   1.000
_cell.length_c   1.000
_cell.angle_alpha   90.00
_cell.angle_beta   90.00
_cell.angle_gamma   90.00
#
_symmetry.space_group_name_H-M   'P 1'
#
loop_
_entity.id
_entity.type
_entity.pdbx_description
1 polymer ?
#
loop_
_entity_poly.entity_id
_entity_poly.type
_entity_poly.pdbx_seq_one_letter_code
_entity_poly.pdbx_strand_id
1 'polypeptide(L)'
;MDSFNKNFIVYTDSKRAIEALKKLNTLSHPLALKCAEMYQCLTEKGLNIAFCWIPGHAGISGNEKADQASKTASLMLESFAPLGDAQQAVKILIVKKWQSIWDEQ
;
A
#
# COMPACT_ATOMS: atom_id res chain seq x y z
N MET A 1 -11.09 -19.02 -30.78
CA MET A 1 -9.88 -18.50 -30.10
C MET A 1 -10.33 -18.12 -28.70
N ASP A 2 -10.22 -19.05 -27.76
CA ASP A 2 -10.66 -18.84 -26.38
C ASP A 2 -9.60 -18.00 -25.66
N SER A 3 -9.78 -16.68 -25.65
CA SER A 3 -9.06 -15.81 -24.73
C SER A 3 -9.58 -16.11 -23.33
N PHE A 4 -8.96 -17.05 -22.63
CA PHE A 4 -9.29 -17.36 -21.23
C PHE A 4 -8.97 -16.12 -20.38
N ASN A 5 -9.98 -15.27 -20.16
CA ASN A 5 -9.91 -14.22 -19.16
C ASN A 5 -9.69 -14.89 -17.80
N LYS A 6 -8.49 -14.71 -17.23
CA LYS A 6 -8.14 -15.27 -15.93
C LYS A 6 -8.52 -14.27 -14.84
N ASN A 7 -9.42 -14.67 -13.95
CA ASN A 7 -9.86 -13.85 -12.83
C ASN A 7 -8.96 -14.09 -11.62
N PHE A 8 -8.49 -13.00 -11.00
CA PHE A 8 -7.64 -13.01 -9.81
C PHE A 8 -8.21 -12.08 -8.74
N ILE A 9 -7.94 -12.40 -7.48
CA ILE A 9 -8.26 -11.55 -6.33
C ILE A 9 -6.97 -11.31 -5.54
N VAL A 10 -6.65 -10.05 -5.31
CA VAL A 10 -5.57 -9.60 -4.42
C VAL A 10 -6.18 -9.20 -3.09
N TYR A 11 -5.83 -9.93 -2.04
CA TYR A 11 -6.21 -9.60 -0.67
C TYR A 11 -5.17 -8.68 -0.05
N THR A 12 -5.62 -7.63 0.65
CA THR A 12 -4.76 -6.70 1.37
C THR A 12 -5.42 -6.24 2.65
N ASP A 13 -4.66 -6.11 3.72
CA ASP A 13 -5.12 -5.50 4.97
C ASP A 13 -4.97 -3.97 5.02
N SER A 14 -4.31 -3.39 4.02
CA SER A 14 -4.15 -1.95 3.88
C SER A 14 -5.37 -1.31 3.19
N LYS A 15 -6.36 -0.92 4.00
CA LYS A 15 -7.51 -0.14 3.50
C LYS A 15 -7.07 1.14 2.78
N ARG A 16 -6.01 1.78 3.28
CA ARG A 16 -5.41 2.98 2.71
C ARG A 16 -4.86 2.73 1.29
N ALA A 17 -4.22 1.59 1.05
CA ALA A 17 -3.72 1.24 -0.28
C ALA A 17 -4.86 1.12 -1.31
N ILE A 18 -5.97 0.47 -0.93
CA ILE A 18 -7.16 0.39 -1.80
C ILE A 18 -7.74 1.78 -2.08
N GLU A 19 -7.85 2.64 -1.06
CA GLU A 19 -8.35 4.01 -1.27
C GLU A 19 -7.42 4.84 -2.15
N ALA A 20 -6.11 4.68 -2.03
CA ALA A 20 -5.13 5.35 -2.88
C ALA A 20 -5.30 4.96 -4.35
N LEU A 21 -5.51 3.67 -4.64
CA LEU A 21 -5.77 3.18 -6.00
C LEU A 21 -7.12 3.63 -6.56
N LYS A 22 -8.13 3.84 -5.71
CA LYS A 22 -9.44 4.34 -6.13
C LYS A 22 -9.44 5.84 -6.46
N LYS A 23 -8.56 6.63 -5.83
CA LYS A 23 -8.52 8.10 -5.92
C LYS A 23 -7.26 8.60 -6.65
N LEU A 24 -6.83 7.87 -7.67
CA LEU A 24 -5.64 8.21 -8.44
C LEU A 24 -5.78 9.53 -9.19
N ASN A 25 -4.71 10.30 -9.19
CA ASN A 25 -4.53 11.54 -9.94
C ASN A 25 -3.02 11.77 -10.18
N THR A 26 -2.67 12.80 -10.95
CA THR A 26 -1.28 13.10 -11.33
C THR A 26 -0.35 13.43 -10.16
N LEU A 27 -0.89 13.79 -8.99
CA LEU A 27 -0.15 14.10 -7.77
C LEU A 27 -0.16 12.93 -6.76
N SER A 28 -0.68 11.77 -7.15
CA SER A 28 -0.73 10.59 -6.28
C SER A 28 0.66 10.04 -5.99
N HIS A 29 0.76 9.29 -4.90
CA HIS A 29 2.02 8.69 -4.47
C HIS A 29 2.63 7.85 -5.62
N PRO A 30 3.95 7.95 -5.90
CA PRO A 30 4.58 7.24 -7.02
C PRO A 30 4.33 5.73 -7.03
N LEU A 31 4.27 5.10 -5.86
CA LEU A 31 3.93 3.67 -5.76
C LEU A 31 2.49 3.36 -6.18
N ALA A 32 1.53 4.24 -5.86
CA ALA A 32 0.14 4.05 -6.28
C ALA A 32 -0.01 4.18 -7.80
N LEU A 33 0.70 5.14 -8.41
CA LEU A 33 0.77 5.30 -9.86
C LEU A 33 1.40 4.06 -10.53
N LYS A 34 2.53 3.58 -10.02
CA LYS A 34 3.18 2.36 -10.53
C LYS A 34 2.30 1.12 -10.41
N CYS A 35 1.56 0.98 -9.31
CA CYS A 35 0.57 -0.09 -9.17
C CYS A 35 -0.56 0.00 -10.21
N ALA A 36 -1.02 1.21 -10.53
CA ALA A 36 -2.04 1.44 -11.55
C ALA A 36 -1.54 1.09 -12.96
N GLU A 37 -0.31 1.48 -13.29
CA GLU A 37 0.35 1.12 -14.56
C GLU A 37 0.47 -0.41 -14.71
N MET A 38 0.90 -1.10 -13.65
CA MET A 38 0.97 -2.57 -13.65
C MET A 38 -0.42 -3.20 -13.81
N TYR A 39 -1.43 -2.68 -13.09
CA TYR A 39 -2.80 -3.15 -13.21
C TYR A 39 -3.33 -3.01 -14.64
N GLN A 40 -3.08 -1.88 -15.29
CA GLN A 40 -3.47 -1.65 -16.68
C GLN A 40 -2.77 -2.64 -17.62
N CYS A 41 -1.45 -2.81 -17.49
CA CYS A 41 -0.68 -3.76 -18.30
C CYS A 41 -1.19 -5.21 -18.15
N LEU A 42 -1.60 -5.61 -16.95
CA LEU A 42 -2.16 -6.94 -16.70
C LEU A 42 -3.57 -7.08 -17.29
N THR A 43 -4.37 -6.02 -17.21
CA THR A 43 -5.72 -5.97 -17.80
C THR A 43 -5.67 -6.08 -19.32
N GLU A 44 -4.72 -5.38 -19.96
CA GLU A 44 -4.47 -5.46 -21.41
C GLU A 44 -4.05 -6.87 -21.85
N LYS A 45 -3.48 -7.67 -20.95
CA LYS A 45 -3.14 -9.09 -21.18
C LYS A 45 -4.30 -10.05 -20.91
N GLY A 46 -5.51 -9.55 -20.62
CA GLY A 46 -6.69 -10.35 -20.34
C GLY A 46 -6.79 -10.90 -18.91
N LEU A 47 -6.03 -10.34 -17.96
CA LEU A 47 -6.18 -10.67 -16.54
C LEU A 47 -7.16 -9.71 -15.90
N ASN A 48 -8.21 -10.25 -15.28
CA ASN A 48 -9.16 -9.47 -14.50
C ASN A 48 -8.79 -9.57 -13.02
N ILE A 49 -8.47 -8.45 -12.38
CA ILE A 49 -7.94 -8.41 -11.01
C ILE A 49 -8.89 -7.61 -10.12
N ALA A 50 -9.39 -8.24 -9.05
CA ALA A 50 -10.14 -7.56 -7.99
C ALA A 50 -9.27 -7.36 -6.75
N PHE A 51 -9.50 -6.26 -6.02
CA PHE A 51 -8.88 -6.00 -4.72
C PHE A 51 -9.89 -6.19 -3.60
N CYS A 52 -9.55 -7.00 -2.59
CA CYS A 52 -10.37 -7.27 -1.43
C CYS A 52 -9.65 -6.83 -0.15
N TRP A 53 -10.32 -6.01 0.66
CA TRP A 53 -9.81 -5.65 1.97
C TRP A 53 -10.11 -6.76 2.98
N ILE A 54 -9.11 -7.12 3.78
CA ILE A 54 -9.24 -8.06 4.92
C ILE A 54 -8.73 -7.41 6.20
N PRO A 55 -9.17 -7.85 7.39
CA PRO A 55 -8.60 -7.36 8.64
C PRO A 55 -7.16 -7.86 8.81
N GLY A 56 -6.26 -6.93 9.18
CA GLY A 56 -4.88 -7.27 9.56
C GLY A 56 -4.82 -7.95 10.92
N HIS A 57 -3.81 -8.81 11.12
CA HIS A 57 -3.56 -9.54 12.39
C HIS A 57 -4.75 -10.36 12.92
N ALA A 58 -5.62 -10.84 12.03
CA ALA A 58 -6.86 -11.53 12.38
C ALA A 58 -6.77 -13.08 12.36
N GLY A 59 -5.58 -13.68 12.35
CA GLY A 59 -5.45 -15.14 12.26
C GLY A 59 -5.47 -15.69 10.83
N ILE A 60 -5.49 -14.84 9.80
CA ILE A 60 -5.60 -15.27 8.40
C ILE A 60 -4.21 -15.68 7.90
N SER A 61 -3.96 -16.99 7.82
CA SER A 61 -2.65 -17.57 7.48
C SER A 61 -2.02 -16.98 6.21
N GLY A 62 -2.82 -16.68 5.19
CA GLY A 62 -2.32 -16.04 3.96
C GLY A 62 -1.80 -14.62 4.18
N ASN A 63 -2.51 -13.79 4.95
CA ASN A 63 -2.08 -12.43 5.28
C ASN A 63 -0.85 -12.45 6.17
N GLU A 64 -0.82 -13.33 7.17
CA GLU A 64 0.30 -13.45 8.10
C GLU A 64 1.60 -13.84 7.40
N LYS A 65 1.52 -14.74 6.42
CA LYS A 65 2.67 -15.11 5.58
C LYS A 65 3.13 -13.92 4.72
N ALA A 66 2.20 -13.15 4.16
CA ALA A 66 2.52 -11.94 3.40
C ALA A 66 3.18 -10.86 4.28
N ASP A 67 2.66 -10.65 5.48
CA ASP A 67 3.22 -9.71 6.47
C ASP A 67 4.63 -10.12 6.91
N GLN A 68 4.85 -11.41 7.16
CA GLN A 68 6.17 -11.93 7.50
C GLN A 68 7.16 -11.73 6.35
N ALA A 69 6.76 -12.07 5.11
CA ALA A 69 7.60 -11.87 3.93
C ALA A 69 7.95 -10.38 3.73
N SER A 70 6.98 -9.48 3.92
CA SER A 70 7.21 -8.03 3.86
C SER A 70 8.22 -7.58 4.92
N LYS A 71 8.05 -8.00 6.18
CA LYS A 71 8.99 -7.67 7.28
C LYS A 71 10.39 -8.18 7.00
N THR A 72 10.53 -9.41 6.53
CA THR A 72 11.85 -9.97 6.17
C THR A 72 12.50 -9.18 5.04
N ALA A 73 11.75 -8.81 4.00
CA ALA A 73 12.28 -7.99 2.90
C ALA A 73 12.71 -6.60 3.36
N SER A 74 11.94 -5.95 4.25
CA SER A 74 12.30 -4.64 4.81
C SER A 74 13.59 -4.66 5.64
N LEU A 75 13.93 -5.78 6.27
CA LEU A 75 15.19 -5.93 7.01
C LEU A 75 16.41 -6.08 6.09
N MET A 76 16.21 -6.46 4.83
CA MET A 76 17.29 -6.70 3.86
C MET A 76 17.62 -5.49 2.97
N LEU A 77 16.77 -4.46 2.95
CA LEU A 77 16.92 -3.30 2.07
C LEU A 77 17.42 -2.08 2.84
N GLU A 78 18.41 -1.36 2.30
CA GLU A 78 18.71 0.00 2.77
C GLU A 78 17.45 0.86 2.65
N SER A 79 17.10 1.55 3.74
CA SER A 79 15.82 2.25 3.87
C SER A 79 15.72 3.44 2.93
N PHE A 80 15.23 3.23 1.71
CA PHE A 80 14.87 4.32 0.80
C PHE A 80 13.41 4.73 1.05
N ALA A 81 13.21 5.88 1.68
CA ALA A 81 11.91 6.50 1.85
C ALA A 81 11.71 7.62 0.80
N PRO A 82 10.56 7.69 0.11
CA PRO A 82 10.22 8.83 -0.71
C PRO A 82 10.32 10.14 0.09
N LEU A 83 10.83 11.21 -0.54
CA LEU A 83 11.00 12.51 0.12
C LEU A 83 9.68 13.03 0.72
N GLY A 84 8.56 12.80 0.04
CA GLY A 84 7.23 13.19 0.55
C GLY A 84 6.89 12.50 1.88
N ASP A 85 7.24 11.23 2.02
CA ASP A 85 7.02 10.47 3.26
C ASP A 85 7.94 10.97 4.38
N ALA A 86 9.21 11.25 4.07
CA ALA A 86 10.14 11.84 5.02
C ALA A 86 9.67 13.23 5.51
N GLN A 87 9.21 14.09 4.61
CA GLN A 87 8.66 15.41 4.95
C GLN A 87 7.39 15.29 5.80
N GLN A 88 6.51 14.35 5.46
CA GLN A 88 5.29 14.11 6.23
C GLN A 88 5.61 13.59 7.63
N ALA A 89 6.60 12.69 7.76
CA ALA A 89 7.06 12.19 9.05
C ALA A 89 7.60 13.32 9.92
N VAL A 90 8.43 14.22 9.37
CA VAL A 90 8.94 15.40 10.09
C VAL A 90 7.80 16.30 10.55
N LYS A 91 6.81 16.59 9.69
CA LYS A 91 5.62 17.38 10.08
C LYS A 91 4.86 16.73 11.23
N ILE A 92 4.63 15.41 11.16
CA ILE A 92 3.95 14.66 12.22
C ILE A 92 4.73 14.75 13.54
N LEU A 93 6.06 14.63 13.51
CA LEU A 93 6.90 14.73 14.70
C LEU A 93 6.85 16.12 15.33
N ILE A 94 6.91 17.18 14.52
CA ILE A 94 6.79 18.56 14.99
C ILE A 94 5.43 18.76 15.68
N VAL A 95 4.33 18.36 15.03
CA VAL A 95 2.98 18.49 15.59
C VAL A 95 2.83 17.69 16.87
N LYS A 96 3.32 16.44 16.91
CA LYS A 96 3.29 15.61 18.13
C LYS A 96 4.07 16.25 19.28
N LYS A 97 5.25 16.81 19.00
CA LYS A 97 6.06 17.46 20.03
C LYS A 97 5.38 18.72 20.56
N TRP A 98 4.79 19.52 19.67
CA TRP A 98 4.01 20.69 20.05
C TRP A 98 2.81 20.30 20.93
N GLN A 99 2.05 19.27 20.54
CA GLN A 99 0.90 18.78 21.32
C GLN A 99 1.32 18.28 22.71
N SER A 100 2.43 17.54 22.81
CA SER A 100 2.95 17.08 24.11
C SER A 100 3.28 18.23 25.06
N ILE A 101 3.83 19.33 24.55
CA ILE A 101 4.12 20.52 25.37
C ILE A 101 2.82 21.21 25.82
N TRP A 102 1.80 21.19 24.97
CA TRP A 102 0.50 21.77 25.28
C TRP A 102 -0.25 20.96 26.34
N ASP A 103 -0.23 19.63 26.24
CA ASP A 103 -0.94 18.74 27.17
C ASP A 103 -0.30 18.69 28.57
N GLU A 104 0.96 19.12 28.70
CA GLU A 104 1.68 19.25 29.98
C GLU A 104 1.38 20.57 30.72
N GLN A 105 0.52 21.44 30.18
CA GLN A 105 0.05 22.69 30.82
C GLN A 105 -1.36 22.53 31.43
#